data_AF-A0A7G5BSN4-F1
#
_entry.id   AF-A0A7G5BSN4-F1
#
_cell.length_a   1.000
_cell.length_b   1.000
_cell.length_c   1.000
_cell.angle_alpha   90.00
_cell.angle_beta   90.00
_cell.angle_gamma   90.00
#
_symmetry.space_group_name_H-M   'P 1'
#
loop_
_entity.id
_entity.type
_entity.pdbx_description
1 polymer ?
#
loop_
_entity_poly.entity_id
_entity_poly.type
_entity_poly.pdbx_seq_one_letter_code
_entity_poly.pdbx_strand_id
1 'polypeptide(L)'
;MPEDERPSHGSGDSEKERCAMASPFDHKVVVGWIETGDYERLRSEDHDQHPSGRVGRPEDIVRACLYLTDPSNDFITGTNLTIDGGMTKKMIYAED
;
A
#
# COMPACT_ATOMS: atom_id res chain seq x y z
N MET A 1 -1.00 -39.84 15.07
CA MET A 1 -0.52 -39.61 13.70
C MET A 1 -1.71 -39.58 12.76
N PRO A 2 -2.37 -38.43 12.54
CA PRO A 2 -3.19 -38.22 11.35
C PRO A 2 -2.34 -37.49 10.29
N GLU A 3 -2.41 -37.98 9.07
CA GLU A 3 -1.70 -37.46 7.90
C GLU A 3 -2.39 -36.17 7.42
N ASP A 4 -1.60 -35.10 7.33
CA ASP A 4 -2.05 -33.76 6.96
C ASP A 4 -1.91 -33.61 5.43
N GLU A 5 -3.02 -33.82 4.71
CA GLU A 5 -3.15 -33.53 3.28
C GLU A 5 -3.05 -32.01 3.07
N ARG A 6 -1.87 -31.55 2.66
CA ARG A 6 -1.64 -30.16 2.26
C ARG A 6 -2.50 -29.80 1.04
N PRO A 7 -3.33 -28.76 1.10
CA PRO A 7 -4.02 -28.27 -0.09
C PRO A 7 -3.06 -27.44 -0.93
N SER A 8 -2.85 -27.88 -2.18
CA SER A 8 -2.13 -27.16 -3.23
C SER A 8 -2.86 -25.86 -3.58
N HIS A 9 -2.34 -24.73 -3.11
CA HIS A 9 -2.82 -23.40 -3.51
C HIS A 9 -1.93 -22.86 -4.63
N GLY A 10 -2.57 -22.63 -5.77
CA GLY A 10 -1.99 -22.09 -6.98
C GLY A 10 -1.49 -20.65 -6.80
N SER A 11 -0.43 -20.37 -7.56
CA SER A 11 0.22 -19.10 -7.78
C SER A 11 -0.75 -17.92 -8.00
N GLY A 12 -0.64 -16.91 -7.14
CA GLY A 12 -1.37 -15.64 -7.24
C GLY A 12 -1.13 -14.75 -6.03
N ASP A 13 0.12 -14.67 -5.56
CA ASP A 13 0.50 -13.86 -4.40
C ASP A 13 0.55 -12.38 -4.78
N SER A 14 -0.60 -11.69 -4.71
CA SER A 14 -0.61 -10.24 -4.52
C SER A 14 -0.26 -9.97 -3.06
N GLU A 15 1.03 -10.00 -2.78
CA GLU A 15 1.58 -9.82 -1.44
C GLU A 15 1.16 -8.44 -0.90
N LYS A 16 0.23 -8.42 0.07
CA LYS A 16 -0.19 -7.20 0.79
C LYS A 16 0.92 -6.74 1.74
N GLU A 17 2.09 -6.42 1.19
CA GLU A 17 3.27 -6.01 1.96
C GLU A 17 3.02 -4.65 2.62
N ARG A 18 2.79 -4.69 3.94
CA ARG A 18 2.85 -3.50 4.78
C ARG A 18 4.30 -3.02 4.84
N CYS A 19 4.64 -2.05 4.01
CA CYS A 19 5.95 -1.40 4.05
C CYS A 19 6.00 -0.40 5.22
N ALA A 20 6.52 -0.83 6.38
CA ALA A 20 6.79 0.05 7.53
C ALA A 20 8.27 0.42 7.53
N MET A 21 8.62 1.59 6.98
CA MET A 21 10.00 2.09 6.97
C MET A 21 10.30 2.86 8.26
N ALA A 22 11.34 2.46 8.99
CA ALA A 22 11.76 3.10 10.24
C ALA A 22 12.70 4.28 9.95
N SER A 23 12.19 5.51 10.11
CA SER A 23 12.97 6.75 10.13
C SER A 23 13.56 6.99 11.53
N PRO A 24 14.72 7.67 11.68
CA PRO A 24 15.27 8.05 13.00
C PRO A 24 14.36 8.99 13.81
N PHE A 25 13.36 9.57 13.15
CA PHE A 25 12.26 10.28 13.78
C PHE A 25 11.03 9.37 13.68
N ASP A 26 10.34 9.07 14.80
CA ASP A 26 9.24 8.09 14.95
C ASP A 26 8.02 8.34 14.02
N HIS A 27 8.20 8.28 12.71
CA HIS A 27 7.14 8.40 11.71
C HIS A 27 6.77 7.02 11.22
N LYS A 28 5.48 6.84 10.91
CA LYS A 28 4.99 5.64 10.24
C LYS A 28 4.37 6.04 8.92
N VAL A 29 4.78 5.40 7.85
CA VAL A 29 4.07 5.47 6.57
C VAL A 29 3.12 4.28 6.50
N VAL A 30 1.83 4.56 6.36
CA VAL A 30 0.76 3.56 6.29
C VAL A 30 0.25 3.53 4.85
N VAL A 31 0.41 2.40 4.17
CA VAL A 31 0.13 2.30 2.73
C VAL A 31 -1.14 1.51 2.45
N GLY A 32 -1.82 1.86 1.37
CA GLY A 32 -2.89 1.06 0.77
C GLY A 32 -2.36 0.02 -0.22
N TRP A 33 -3.21 -0.38 -1.16
CA TRP A 33 -2.82 -1.19 -2.31
C TRP A 33 -1.89 -0.38 -3.22
N ILE A 34 -0.64 -0.83 -3.25
CA ILE A 34 0.40 -0.37 -4.16
C ILE A 34 0.73 -1.53 -5.09
N GLU A 35 0.72 -1.27 -6.40
CA GLU A 35 1.15 -2.27 -7.39
C GLU A 35 2.64 -2.11 -7.67
N THR A 36 3.43 -3.14 -7.38
CA THR A 36 4.90 -3.14 -7.49
C THR A 36 5.41 -3.89 -8.72
N GLY A 37 4.56 -4.67 -9.38
CA GLY A 37 4.90 -5.46 -10.56
C GLY A 37 4.37 -4.83 -11.84
N ASP A 38 3.34 -5.45 -12.41
CA ASP A 38 2.84 -5.11 -13.73
C ASP A 38 1.57 -4.27 -13.64
N TYR A 39 1.76 -2.96 -13.61
CA TYR A 39 0.68 -1.97 -13.51
C TYR A 39 -0.30 -2.04 -14.70
N GLU A 40 0.12 -2.56 -15.85
CA GLU A 40 -0.73 -2.66 -17.06
C GLU A 40 -1.73 -3.81 -16.98
N ARG A 41 -1.56 -4.74 -16.03
CA ARG A 41 -2.49 -5.85 -15.80
C ARG A 41 -3.67 -5.46 -14.91
N LEU A 42 -3.63 -4.27 -14.32
CA LEU A 42 -4.74 -3.73 -13.53
C LEU A 42 -5.90 -3.38 -14.43
N ARG A 43 -7.11 -3.77 -14.02
CA ARG A 43 -8.33 -3.47 -14.74
C ARG A 43 -8.90 -2.14 -14.26
N SER A 44 -9.77 -1.53 -15.05
CA SER A 44 -10.52 -0.32 -14.66
C SER A 44 -11.16 -0.45 -13.28
N GLU A 45 -11.75 -1.60 -12.98
CA GLU A 45 -12.43 -1.85 -11.72
C GLU A 45 -11.45 -1.84 -10.52
N ASP A 46 -10.19 -2.21 -10.73
CA ASP A 46 -9.15 -2.19 -9.68
C ASP A 46 -8.77 -0.74 -9.31
N HIS A 47 -8.84 0.16 -10.30
CA HIS A 47 -8.62 1.60 -10.09
C HIS A 47 -9.82 2.28 -9.41
N ASP A 48 -11.04 1.89 -9.77
CA ASP A 48 -12.28 2.48 -9.25
C ASP A 48 -12.54 2.15 -7.76
N GLN A 49 -11.89 1.12 -7.22
CA GLN A 49 -11.91 0.82 -5.78
C GLN A 49 -11.28 1.91 -4.92
N HIS A 50 -10.43 2.75 -5.52
CA HIS A 50 -9.76 3.84 -4.85
C HIS A 50 -10.53 5.15 -5.11
N PRO A 51 -10.87 5.95 -4.09
CA PRO A 51 -11.44 7.28 -4.32
C PRO A 51 -10.58 8.20 -5.21
N SER A 52 -9.26 7.98 -5.23
CA SER A 52 -8.34 8.66 -6.14
C SER A 52 -8.43 8.20 -7.61
N GLY A 53 -9.23 7.17 -7.91
CA GLY A 53 -9.41 6.60 -9.24
C GLY A 53 -8.18 5.87 -9.77
N ARG A 54 -7.27 5.45 -8.89
CA ARG A 54 -6.09 4.66 -9.26
C ARG A 54 -5.53 3.83 -8.11
N VAL A 55 -4.97 2.67 -8.44
CA VAL A 55 -4.05 1.93 -7.57
C VAL A 55 -2.77 2.76 -7.35
N GLY A 56 -2.23 2.73 -6.13
CA GLY A 56 -1.00 3.44 -5.82
C GLY A 56 0.20 2.82 -6.53
N ARG A 57 1.25 3.62 -6.70
CA ARG A 57 2.54 3.17 -7.26
C ARG A 57 3.67 3.32 -6.25
N PRO A 58 4.77 2.57 -6.38
CA PRO A 58 5.91 2.67 -5.47
C PRO A 58 6.45 4.10 -5.39
N GLU A 59 6.41 4.86 -6.50
CA GLU A 59 6.87 6.25 -6.53
C GLU A 59 6.04 7.17 -5.63
N ASP A 60 4.78 6.86 -5.34
CA ASP A 60 3.97 7.63 -4.40
C ASP A 60 4.51 7.53 -2.98
N ILE A 61 4.97 6.33 -2.59
CA ILE A 61 5.56 6.07 -1.28
C ILE A 61 6.95 6.69 -1.21
N VAL A 62 7.76 6.54 -2.26
CA VAL A 62 9.11 7.12 -2.33
C VAL A 62 9.07 8.63 -2.17
N ARG A 63 8.14 9.34 -2.84
CA ARG A 63 7.99 10.79 -2.69
C ARG A 63 7.69 11.21 -1.26
N ALA A 64 6.82 10.48 -0.57
CA ALA A 64 6.51 10.75 0.82
C ALA A 64 7.69 10.45 1.75
N CYS A 65 8.41 9.35 1.53
CA CYS A 65 9.63 9.05 2.25
C CYS A 65 10.67 10.16 2.04
N LEU A 66 10.90 10.61 0.80
CA LEU A 66 11.82 11.70 0.50
C LEU A 66 11.46 12.98 1.25
N TYR A 67 10.18 13.35 1.27
CA TYR A 67 9.68 14.49 2.04
C TYR A 67 9.98 14.32 3.54
N LEU A 68 9.66 13.17 4.13
CA LEU A 68 9.89 12.92 5.56
C LEU A 68 11.37 12.82 5.93
N THR A 69 12.24 12.45 4.99
CA THR A 69 13.69 12.36 5.22
C THR A 69 14.43 13.66 4.92
N ASP A 70 13.74 14.69 4.44
CA ASP A 70 14.37 15.99 4.19
C ASP A 70 14.84 16.60 5.53
N PRO A 71 16.13 16.94 5.67
CA PRO A 71 16.66 17.55 6.89
C PRO A 71 15.97 18.85 7.30
N SER A 72 15.31 19.57 6.38
CA SER A 72 14.55 20.78 6.71
C SER A 72 13.22 20.49 7.40
N ASN A 73 12.74 19.26 7.36
CA ASN A 73 11.47 18.84 7.96
C ASN A 73 11.64 18.29 9.39
N ASP A 74 12.56 18.89 10.15
CA ASP A 74 12.98 18.46 11.49
C ASP A 74 11.92 18.62 12.60
N PHE A 75 10.85 19.37 12.34
CA PHE A 75 9.75 19.57 13.27
C PHE A 75 8.59 18.58 13.10
N ILE A 76 8.60 17.79 12.02
CA ILE A 76 7.59 16.76 11.80
C ILE A 76 8.02 15.54 12.60
N THR A 77 7.25 15.13 13.62
CA THR A 77 7.55 13.95 14.45
C THR A 77 6.31 13.25 15.01
N GLY A 78 6.46 11.95 15.31
CA GLY A 78 5.41 11.12 15.91
C GLY A 78 4.15 10.92 15.04
N THR A 79 4.24 11.11 13.73
CA THR A 79 3.07 11.12 12.84
C THR A 79 2.88 9.81 12.07
N ASN A 80 1.62 9.47 11.80
CA ASN A 80 1.23 8.39 10.90
C ASN A 80 0.76 9.00 9.57
N LEU A 81 1.58 8.91 8.52
CA LEU A 81 1.26 9.39 7.18
C LEU A 81 0.58 8.26 6.39
N THR A 82 -0.73 8.40 6.14
CA THR A 82 -1.50 7.41 5.36
C THR A 82 -1.49 7.75 3.87
N ILE A 83 -1.12 6.79 3.04
CA ILE A 83 -0.99 6.89 1.57
C ILE A 83 -1.67 5.68 0.94
N ASP A 84 -2.97 5.77 0.73
CA ASP A 84 -3.81 4.63 0.30
C ASP A 84 -4.85 5.00 -0.76
N GLY A 85 -4.70 6.16 -1.42
CA GLY A 85 -5.65 6.60 -2.43
C GLY A 85 -7.07 6.86 -1.91
N GLY A 86 -7.26 6.97 -0.58
CA GLY A 86 -8.55 7.21 0.07
C GLY A 86 -9.28 5.96 0.56
N MET A 87 -8.70 4.76 0.44
CA MET A 87 -9.35 3.51 0.83
C MET A 87 -9.79 3.48 2.30
N THR A 88 -9.00 4.05 3.22
CA THR A 88 -9.34 4.14 4.65
C THR A 88 -10.56 5.03 4.90
N LYS A 89 -10.86 5.98 4.00
CA LYS A 89 -12.03 6.88 4.11
C LYS A 89 -13.28 6.27 3.49
N LYS A 90 -13.14 5.57 2.36
CA LYS A 90 -14.23 4.89 1.66
C LYS A 90 -13.65 3.81 0.76
N MET A 91 -13.93 2.55 1.07
CA MET A 91 -13.66 1.43 0.18
C MET A 91 -14.85 1.33 -0.78
N ILE A 92 -14.61 1.51 -2.08
CA ILE A 92 -15.63 1.32 -3.10
C ILE A 92 -15.51 -0.14 -3.52
N TYR A 93 -16.53 -0.94 -3.24
CA TYR A 93 -16.60 -2.30 -3.77
C TYR A 93 -17.35 -2.24 -5.10
N ALA A 94 -16.80 -2.86 -6.14
CA ALA A 94 -17.58 -3.15 -7.33
C ALA A 94 -18.66 -4.16 -6.91
N GLU A 95 -19.92 -3.79 -7.04
CA GLU A 95 -21.03 -4.73 -6.90
C GLU A 95 -21.14 -5.50 -8.23
N ASP A 96 -21.15 -6.83 -8.16
CA ASP A 96 -21.35 -7.74 -9.31
C ASP A 96 -22.73 -7.55 -9.97
#